data_AF-A0A1V5CG95-F1
#
_entry.id   AF-A0A1V5CG95-F1
#
_cell.length_a   1.000
_cell.length_b   1.000
_cell.length_c   1.000
_cell.angle_alpha   90.00
_cell.angle_beta   90.00
_cell.angle_gamma   90.00
#
_symmetry.space_group_name_H-M   'P 1'
#
loop_
_entity.id
_entity.type
_entity.pdbx_description
1 polymer ?
#
loop_
_entity_poly.entity_id
_entity_poly.type
_entity_poly.pdbx_seq_one_letter_code
_entity_poly.pdbx_strand_id
1 'polypeptide(L)'
;MIGAFSYGRKIRKIGFVLLSALIILVSLRSLHCEETDNWEAYLEYFDPRTRLTFACYYDRTRIMDTGDAPIIRVWEKLTPQGVYLGQWGDVKGKALEETINLFEIDCMEKRTRIIETYSHYEGDLVRYSLDPSPWWAVFVGSREDQLVRVTCRSNPHSEPERAGTEPWAVRVE
;
A
#
# COMPACT_ATOMS: atom_id res chain seq x y z
N MET A 1 5.78 -48.78 -51.20
CA MET A 1 7.07 -48.33 -50.63
C MET A 1 6.85 -47.00 -49.92
N ILE A 2 7.58 -46.81 -48.83
CA ILE A 2 7.28 -45.94 -47.69
C ILE A 2 7.50 -44.45 -48.01
N GLY A 3 6.57 -43.60 -47.57
CA GLY A 3 6.69 -42.15 -47.66
C GLY A 3 5.98 -41.43 -46.50
N ALA A 4 6.09 -41.98 -45.27
CA ALA A 4 5.51 -41.38 -44.07
C ALA A 4 6.61 -40.91 -43.12
N PHE A 5 7.36 -39.88 -43.50
CA PHE A 5 8.24 -39.18 -42.55
C PHE A 5 8.28 -37.70 -42.89
N SER A 6 8.22 -36.86 -41.86
CA SER A 6 8.53 -35.41 -41.85
C SER A 6 7.37 -34.40 -41.72
N TYR A 7 6.26 -34.75 -41.04
CA TYR A 7 5.33 -33.73 -40.50
C TYR A 7 5.39 -33.56 -38.98
N GLY A 8 5.77 -34.61 -38.22
CA GLY A 8 5.82 -34.57 -36.75
C GLY A 8 6.91 -33.67 -36.14
N ARG A 9 8.00 -33.38 -36.87
CA ARG A 9 9.09 -32.53 -36.37
C ARG A 9 8.79 -31.03 -36.43
N LYS A 10 7.96 -30.58 -37.37
CA LYS A 10 7.61 -29.16 -37.52
C LYS A 10 6.59 -28.72 -36.46
N ILE A 11 5.63 -29.58 -36.12
CA ILE A 11 4.58 -29.27 -35.11
C ILE A 11 5.18 -29.11 -33.71
N ARG A 12 6.18 -29.94 -33.33
CA ARG A 12 6.86 -29.81 -32.02
C ARG A 12 7.62 -28.48 -31.86
N LYS A 13 8.19 -27.93 -32.93
CA LYS A 13 8.91 -26.64 -32.87
C LYS A 13 7.95 -25.46 -32.71
N ILE A 14 6.81 -25.49 -33.39
CA ILE A 14 5.80 -24.41 -33.29
C ILE A 14 5.19 -24.38 -31.89
N GLY A 15 4.87 -25.55 -31.31
CA GLY A 15 4.36 -25.64 -29.94
C GLY A 15 5.35 -25.09 -28.90
N PHE A 16 6.65 -25.35 -29.06
CA PHE A 16 7.66 -24.84 -28.13
C PHE A 16 7.86 -23.32 -28.25
N VAL A 17 7.78 -22.76 -29.46
CA VAL A 17 7.85 -21.30 -29.69
C VAL A 17 6.62 -20.60 -29.10
N LEU A 18 5.43 -21.17 -29.25
CA LEU A 18 4.22 -20.61 -28.66
C LEU A 18 4.23 -20.69 -27.12
N LEU A 19 4.71 -21.79 -26.55
CA LEU A 19 4.81 -21.95 -25.10
C LEU A 19 5.83 -20.98 -24.49
N SER A 20 6.99 -20.82 -25.13
CA SER A 20 8.02 -19.86 -24.67
C SER A 20 7.58 -18.40 -24.83
N ALA A 21 6.88 -18.05 -25.91
CA ALA A 21 6.26 -16.73 -26.05
C ALA A 21 5.20 -16.48 -24.96
N LEU A 22 4.41 -17.49 -24.59
CA LEU A 22 3.41 -17.39 -23.52
C LEU A 22 4.06 -17.21 -22.14
N ILE A 23 5.13 -17.95 -21.85
CA ILE A 23 5.91 -17.81 -20.61
C ILE A 23 6.51 -16.41 -20.52
N ILE A 24 7.11 -15.91 -21.61
CA ILE A 24 7.67 -14.55 -21.67
C ILE A 24 6.56 -13.50 -21.45
N LEU A 25 5.37 -13.68 -22.02
CA LEU A 25 4.22 -12.78 -21.82
C LEU A 25 3.68 -12.80 -20.38
N VAL A 26 3.68 -13.96 -19.71
CA VAL A 26 3.29 -14.08 -18.30
C VAL A 26 4.36 -13.46 -17.40
N SER A 27 5.64 -13.70 -17.68
CA SER A 27 6.76 -13.10 -16.94
C SER A 27 6.84 -11.57 -17.11
N LEU A 28 6.54 -11.04 -18.30
CA LEU A 28 6.46 -9.59 -18.55
C LEU A 28 5.29 -8.93 -17.81
N ARG A 29 4.18 -9.64 -17.59
CA ARG A 29 3.07 -9.14 -16.78
C ARG A 29 3.40 -9.13 -15.28
N SER A 30 4.18 -10.08 -14.80
CA SER A 30 4.60 -10.13 -13.39
C SER A 30 5.71 -9.13 -13.03
N LEU A 31 6.33 -8.49 -14.03
CA LEU A 31 7.39 -7.49 -13.88
C LEU A 31 6.94 -6.05 -14.17
N HIS A 32 5.64 -5.81 -14.37
CA HIS A 32 5.10 -4.48 -14.12
C HIS A 32 5.03 -4.27 -12.61
N CYS A 33 6.18 -3.99 -12.01
CA CYS A 33 6.24 -2.99 -10.95
C CYS A 33 5.64 -1.73 -11.57
N GLU A 34 4.33 -1.57 -11.39
CA GLU A 34 3.64 -0.32 -11.67
C GLU A 34 4.22 0.68 -10.68
N GLU A 35 5.28 1.36 -11.12
CA GLU A 35 5.90 2.48 -10.44
C GLU A 35 4.83 3.59 -10.46
N THR A 36 3.91 3.55 -9.49
CA THR A 36 2.84 4.52 -9.42
C THR A 36 3.45 5.83 -8.93
N ASP A 37 3.73 6.75 -9.86
CA ASP A 37 4.18 8.13 -9.61
C ASP A 37 3.16 9.00 -8.84
N ASN A 38 2.09 8.42 -8.31
CA ASN A 38 0.95 9.12 -7.70
C ASN A 38 1.12 9.41 -6.20
N TRP A 39 2.37 9.47 -5.71
CA TRP A 39 2.67 9.73 -4.31
C TRP A 39 2.50 11.20 -3.96
N GLU A 40 1.60 11.50 -3.02
CA GLU A 40 1.38 12.86 -2.51
C GLU A 40 1.99 12.98 -1.10
N ALA A 41 2.86 13.95 -0.90
CA ALA A 41 3.48 14.21 0.40
C ALA A 41 2.44 14.80 1.37
N TYR A 42 2.41 14.32 2.61
CA TYR A 42 1.44 14.80 3.60
C TYR A 42 2.05 15.20 4.96
N LEU A 43 3.27 14.71 5.27
CA LEU A 43 3.93 15.00 6.54
C LEU A 43 5.45 14.78 6.45
N GLU A 44 6.21 15.58 7.19
CA GLU A 44 7.57 15.23 7.61
C GLU A 44 7.54 14.83 9.09
N TYR A 45 8.06 13.63 9.39
CA TYR A 45 7.98 13.01 10.71
C TYR A 45 9.38 12.72 11.25
N PHE A 46 9.70 13.23 12.43
CA PHE A 46 10.94 12.85 13.13
C PHE A 46 10.69 11.67 14.07
N ASP A 47 11.37 10.55 13.82
CA ASP A 47 11.37 9.39 14.71
C ASP A 47 12.51 9.52 15.74
N PRO A 48 12.20 9.71 17.03
CA PRO A 48 13.22 9.83 18.06
C PRO A 48 14.02 8.54 18.30
N ARG A 49 13.49 7.37 17.92
CA ARG A 49 14.16 6.07 18.13
C ARG A 49 15.30 5.88 17.14
N THR A 50 15.04 6.18 15.87
CA THR A 50 16.03 6.07 14.79
C THR A 50 16.82 7.36 14.59
N ARG A 51 16.36 8.48 15.17
CA ARG A 51 16.90 9.84 14.98
C ARG A 51 16.90 10.28 13.51
N LEU A 52 15.87 9.87 12.79
CA LEU A 52 15.68 10.21 11.39
C LEU A 52 14.44 11.06 11.21
N THR A 53 14.51 11.96 10.23
CA THR A 53 13.32 12.54 9.63
C THR A 53 12.89 11.66 8.47
N PHE A 54 11.61 11.35 8.39
CA PHE A 54 10.97 10.67 7.29
C PHE A 54 10.08 11.65 6.55
N ALA A 55 10.17 11.67 5.22
CA ALA A 55 9.13 12.22 4.39
C ALA A 55 8.06 11.13 4.20
N CYS A 56 6.82 11.48 4.52
CA CYS A 56 5.68 10.59 4.43
C CYS A 56 4.81 10.96 3.23
N TYR A 57 4.50 9.96 2.42
CA TYR A 57 3.67 10.06 1.24
C TYR A 57 2.50 9.09 1.34
N TYR A 58 1.40 9.39 0.66
CA TYR A 58 0.29 8.47 0.47
C TYR A 58 -0.10 8.42 -1.01
N ASP A 59 -0.73 7.33 -1.43
CA ASP A 59 -1.24 7.21 -2.80
C ASP A 59 -2.74 7.55 -2.85
N ARG A 60 -3.06 8.75 -3.33
CA ARG A 60 -4.44 9.22 -3.45
C ARG A 60 -5.30 8.42 -4.44
N THR A 61 -4.67 7.76 -5.42
CA THR A 61 -5.37 7.01 -6.47
C THR A 61 -5.74 5.60 -6.01
N ARG A 62 -5.14 5.15 -4.91
CA ARG A 62 -5.35 3.82 -4.34
C ARG A 62 -6.02 3.87 -2.96
N ILE A 63 -6.88 4.87 -2.74
CA ILE A 63 -7.78 4.85 -1.59
C ILE A 63 -8.98 3.98 -1.96
N MET A 64 -9.13 2.83 -1.30
CA MET A 64 -10.17 1.86 -1.62
C MET A 64 -11.14 1.70 -0.45
N ASP A 65 -12.43 1.70 -0.71
CA ASP A 65 -13.44 1.24 0.26
C ASP A 65 -13.36 -0.28 0.40
N THR A 66 -13.40 -0.81 1.63
CA THR A 66 -13.37 -2.26 1.86
C THR A 66 -14.72 -2.94 1.70
N GLY A 67 -15.81 -2.18 1.55
CA GLY A 67 -17.20 -2.66 1.60
C GLY A 67 -17.73 -2.79 3.03
N ASP A 68 -16.86 -2.70 4.03
CA ASP A 68 -17.19 -2.60 5.45
C ASP A 68 -17.18 -1.12 5.84
N ALA A 69 -18.12 -0.33 5.30
CA ALA A 69 -18.21 1.09 5.62
C ALA A 69 -18.22 1.27 7.16
N PRO A 70 -17.33 2.11 7.73
CA PRO A 70 -16.56 3.20 7.12
C PRO A 70 -15.05 2.93 7.04
N ILE A 71 -14.64 1.71 6.66
CA ILE A 71 -13.24 1.30 6.58
C ILE A 71 -12.68 1.53 5.17
N ILE A 72 -11.52 2.18 5.08
CA ILE A 72 -10.77 2.37 3.83
C ILE A 72 -9.39 1.72 3.91
N ARG A 73 -8.82 1.41 2.75
CA ARG A 73 -7.43 1.02 2.58
C ARG A 73 -6.63 2.13 1.93
N VAL A 74 -5.42 2.38 2.43
CA VAL A 74 -4.49 3.37 1.88
C VAL A 74 -3.05 2.89 1.95
N TRP A 75 -2.29 3.13 0.88
CA TRP A 75 -0.85 2.94 0.86
C TRP A 75 -0.13 4.18 1.38
N GLU A 76 0.77 3.98 2.32
CA GLU A 76 1.71 4.97 2.83
C GLU A 76 3.13 4.57 2.40
N LYS A 77 3.94 5.54 1.98
CA LYS A 77 5.38 5.39 1.77
C LYS A 77 6.14 6.30 2.72
N LEU A 78 7.16 5.76 3.36
CA LEU A 78 8.06 6.45 4.28
C LEU A 78 9.47 6.44 3.69
N THR A 79 10.04 7.60 3.42
CA THR A 79 11.41 7.75 2.89
C THR A 79 12.25 8.54 3.89
N PRO A 80 13.34 7.98 4.43
CA PRO A 80 14.20 8.70 5.35
C PRO A 80 14.94 9.83 4.61
N GLN A 81 15.01 11.00 5.23
CA GLN A 81 15.71 12.19 4.74
C GLN A 81 17.19 12.21 5.17
N GLY A 82 17.80 11.03 5.26
CA GLY A 82 19.18 10.85 5.70
C GLY A 82 19.62 9.40 5.62
N VAL A 83 20.93 9.18 5.78
CA VAL A 83 21.50 7.82 5.73
C VAL A 83 21.28 7.14 7.08
N TYR A 84 20.38 6.17 7.12
CA TYR A 84 20.21 5.29 8.26
C TYR A 84 20.90 3.96 8.04
N LEU A 85 22.03 3.74 8.71
CA LEU A 85 22.69 2.45 8.78
C LEU A 85 22.08 1.64 9.95
N GLY A 86 20.85 1.19 9.75
CA GLY A 86 20.14 0.37 10.72
C GLY A 86 20.66 -1.05 10.83
N GLN A 87 20.24 -1.74 11.88
CA GLN A 87 20.24 -3.20 11.93
C GLN A 87 18.79 -3.68 11.96
N TRP A 88 18.36 -4.40 10.95
CA TRP A 88 17.09 -5.14 10.95
C TRP A 88 17.36 -6.58 10.51
N GLY A 89 17.24 -7.52 11.44
CA GLY A 89 17.63 -8.92 11.22
C GLY A 89 19.11 -9.03 10.83
N ASP A 90 19.39 -9.71 9.72
CA ASP A 90 20.75 -9.96 9.21
C ASP A 90 21.30 -8.82 8.32
N VAL A 91 20.47 -7.81 8.01
CA VAL A 91 20.88 -6.70 7.15
C VAL A 91 21.52 -5.61 8.01
N LYS A 92 22.84 -5.69 8.16
CA LYS A 92 23.66 -4.69 8.88
C LYS A 92 24.31 -3.73 7.89
N GLY A 93 24.17 -2.43 8.13
CA GLY A 93 24.93 -1.41 7.42
C GLY A 93 24.44 -1.09 6.00
N LYS A 94 23.23 -1.50 5.63
CA LYS A 94 22.55 -0.99 4.44
C LYS A 94 21.72 0.24 4.80
N ALA A 95 21.63 1.19 3.86
CA ALA A 95 20.76 2.35 4.00
C ALA A 95 19.29 1.95 3.76
N LEU A 96 18.40 2.27 4.71
CA LEU A 96 16.96 2.17 4.46
C LEU A 96 16.60 3.19 3.38
N GLU A 97 15.99 2.72 2.29
CA GLU A 97 15.52 3.61 1.22
C GLU A 97 14.07 3.98 1.42
N GLU A 98 13.23 2.99 1.69
CA GLU A 98 11.81 3.23 1.92
C GLU A 98 11.15 2.11 2.70
N THR A 99 10.02 2.45 3.31
CA THR A 99 9.04 1.48 3.81
C THR A 99 7.67 1.85 3.27
N ILE A 100 7.00 0.88 2.66
CA ILE A 100 5.63 1.02 2.18
C ILE A 100 4.72 0.19 3.07
N ASN A 101 3.67 0.82 3.60
CA ASN A 101 2.65 0.18 4.42
C ASN A 101 1.30 0.25 3.71
N LEU A 102 0.52 -0.82 3.77
CA LEU A 102 -0.91 -0.77 3.48
C LEU A 102 -1.66 -0.69 4.81
N PHE A 103 -2.37 0.41 5.02
CA PHE A 103 -3.22 0.62 6.18
C PHE A 103 -4.67 0.28 5.88
N GLU A 104 -5.35 -0.24 6.89
CA GLU A 104 -6.80 -0.09 7.02
C GLU A 104 -7.10 0.99 8.06
N ILE A 105 -8.04 1.87 7.71
CA ILE A 105 -8.43 3.02 8.49
C ILE A 105 -9.94 3.01 8.68
N ASP A 106 -10.39 2.99 9.93
CA ASP A 106 -11.79 3.19 10.29
C ASP A 106 -12.00 4.68 10.54
N CYS A 107 -12.61 5.36 9.57
CA CYS A 107 -12.75 6.82 9.59
C CYS A 107 -13.69 7.33 10.69
N MET A 108 -14.63 6.50 11.15
CA MET A 108 -15.58 6.86 12.20
C MET A 108 -14.97 6.66 13.59
N GLU A 109 -14.41 5.48 13.84
CA GLU A 109 -13.83 5.13 15.15
C GLU A 109 -12.40 5.68 15.34
N LYS A 110 -11.81 6.29 14.29
CA LYS A 110 -10.46 6.85 14.29
C LYS A 110 -9.42 5.87 14.82
N ARG A 111 -9.42 4.69 14.23
CA ARG A 111 -8.44 3.62 14.50
C ARG A 111 -7.82 3.14 13.21
N THR A 112 -6.61 2.61 13.29
CA THR A 112 -5.87 2.11 12.15
C THR A 112 -5.24 0.76 12.47
N ARG A 113 -4.94 0.00 11.42
CA ARG A 113 -4.01 -1.13 11.47
C ARG A 113 -3.21 -1.21 10.19
N ILE A 114 -2.00 -1.74 10.27
CA ILE A 114 -1.21 -2.12 9.10
C ILE A 114 -1.60 -3.55 8.73
N ILE A 115 -1.91 -3.77 7.46
CA ILE A 115 -2.23 -5.09 6.90
C ILE A 115 -1.11 -5.64 6.01
N GLU A 116 -0.29 -4.76 5.42
CA GLU A 116 0.89 -5.16 4.65
C GLU A 116 2.06 -4.20 4.88
N THR A 117 3.29 -4.73 4.81
CA THR A 117 4.52 -3.94 4.91
C THR A 117 5.58 -4.45 3.95
N TYR A 118 6.20 -3.51 3.24
CA TYR A 118 7.35 -3.72 2.35
C TYR A 118 8.47 -2.76 2.79
N SER A 119 9.72 -3.23 2.86
CA SER A 119 10.86 -2.34 3.08
C SER A 119 11.99 -2.64 2.10
N HIS A 120 12.53 -1.58 1.51
CA HIS A 120 13.63 -1.63 0.55
C HIS A 120 14.91 -1.02 1.14
N TYR A 121 16.03 -1.69 0.92
CA TYR A 121 17.37 -1.23 1.26
C TYR A 121 18.28 -1.44 0.05
N GLU A 122 18.85 -0.36 -0.48
CA GLU A 122 19.75 -0.40 -1.65
C GLU A 122 19.13 -1.13 -2.86
N GLY A 123 17.84 -0.93 -3.12
CA GLY A 123 17.06 -1.59 -4.17
C GLY A 123 16.58 -3.01 -3.85
N ASP A 124 17.02 -3.62 -2.75
CA ASP A 124 16.61 -4.97 -2.35
C ASP A 124 15.38 -4.93 -1.43
N LEU A 125 14.37 -5.76 -1.72
CA LEU A 125 13.28 -6.04 -0.78
C LEU A 125 13.83 -6.88 0.39
N VAL A 126 13.94 -6.28 1.57
CA VAL A 126 14.49 -6.98 2.76
C VAL A 126 13.42 -7.39 3.76
N ARG A 127 12.25 -6.73 3.73
CA ARG A 127 11.14 -7.03 4.63
C ARG A 127 9.86 -7.07 3.84
N TYR A 128 9.13 -8.15 4.05
CA TYR A 128 7.77 -8.32 3.57
C TYR A 128 6.95 -8.97 4.67
N SER A 129 5.78 -8.41 4.97
CA SER A 129 4.83 -8.99 5.92
C SER A 129 3.41 -8.74 5.44
N LEU A 130 2.59 -9.79 5.50
CA LEU A 130 1.15 -9.76 5.24
C LEU A 130 0.33 -9.99 6.52
N ASP A 131 0.99 -10.03 7.67
CA ASP A 131 0.31 -10.31 8.94
C ASP A 131 -0.36 -9.04 9.45
N PRO A 132 -1.70 -8.98 9.52
CA PRO A 132 -2.38 -7.79 9.99
C PRO A 132 -2.07 -7.55 11.46
N SER A 133 -1.56 -6.37 11.73
CA SER A 133 -1.42 -5.87 13.09
C SER A 133 -2.81 -5.68 13.76
N PRO A 134 -2.88 -5.72 15.11
CA PRO A 134 -4.10 -5.37 15.83
C PRO A 134 -4.56 -3.95 15.51
N TRP A 135 -5.85 -3.65 15.66
CA TRP A 135 -6.33 -2.26 15.59
C TRP A 135 -5.78 -1.42 16.76
N TRP A 136 -5.33 -0.21 16.49
CA TRP A 136 -5.01 0.79 17.50
C TRP A 136 -5.70 2.12 17.26
N ALA A 137 -5.99 2.84 18.34
CA ALA A 137 -6.55 4.19 18.29
C ALA A 137 -5.53 5.19 17.72
N VAL A 138 -6.03 6.16 16.97
CA VAL A 138 -5.24 7.25 16.40
C VAL A 138 -5.16 8.41 17.41
N PHE A 139 -3.95 8.79 17.78
CA PHE A 139 -3.72 9.89 18.71
C PHE A 139 -3.61 11.22 17.96
N VAL A 140 -4.28 12.26 18.47
CA VAL A 140 -4.22 13.60 17.86
C VAL A 140 -2.78 14.08 17.76
N GLY A 141 -2.39 14.55 16.59
CA GLY A 141 -1.04 15.01 16.29
C GLY A 141 -0.05 13.90 15.96
N SER A 142 -0.45 12.62 16.01
CA SER A 142 0.40 11.54 15.49
C SER A 142 0.47 11.58 13.97
N ARG A 143 1.44 10.84 13.40
CA ARG A 143 1.53 10.64 11.95
C ARG A 143 0.24 10.06 11.39
N GLU A 144 -0.33 9.07 12.08
CA GLU A 144 -1.59 8.44 11.70
C GLU A 144 -2.76 9.42 11.73
N ASP A 145 -2.80 10.38 12.66
CA ASP A 145 -3.83 11.44 12.66
C ASP A 145 -3.75 12.29 11.39
N GLN A 146 -2.54 12.64 10.93
CA GLN A 146 -2.37 13.36 9.67
C GLN A 146 -2.80 12.51 8.47
N LEU A 147 -2.44 11.23 8.44
CA LEU A 147 -2.88 10.30 7.39
C LEU A 147 -4.40 10.16 7.36
N VAL A 148 -5.05 9.99 8.51
CA VAL A 148 -6.52 9.96 8.64
C VAL A 148 -7.14 11.25 8.13
N ARG A 149 -6.59 12.42 8.48
CA ARG A 149 -7.14 13.72 8.04
C ARG A 149 -7.10 13.89 6.53
N VAL A 150 -6.03 13.46 5.86
CA VAL A 150 -5.93 13.60 4.39
C VAL A 150 -6.74 12.54 3.64
N THR A 151 -6.92 11.35 4.22
CA THR A 151 -7.62 10.24 3.55
C THR A 151 -9.13 10.23 3.83
N CYS A 152 -9.55 10.37 5.08
CA CYS A 152 -10.96 10.26 5.47
C CYS A 152 -11.81 11.47 5.08
N ARG A 153 -11.22 12.65 4.87
CA ARG A 153 -11.93 13.83 4.30
C ARG A 153 -12.50 13.56 2.91
N SER A 154 -11.89 12.64 2.19
CA SER A 154 -12.24 12.29 0.81
C SER A 154 -13.33 11.22 0.73
N ASN A 155 -13.71 10.62 1.87
CA ASN A 155 -14.68 9.54 1.92
C ASN A 155 -16.10 10.09 2.21
N PRO A 156 -17.06 9.98 1.27
CA PRO A 156 -18.44 10.46 1.50
C PRO A 156 -19.18 9.72 2.61
N HIS A 157 -18.69 8.55 3.06
CA HIS A 157 -19.26 7.77 4.16
C HIS A 157 -18.65 8.10 5.54
N SER A 158 -17.72 9.07 5.63
CA SER A 158 -17.08 9.47 6.89
C SER A 158 -17.81 10.58 7.64
N GLU A 159 -18.84 11.19 7.03
CA GLU A 159 -19.72 12.08 7.77
C GLU A 159 -20.69 11.23 8.59
N PRO A 160 -20.74 11.38 9.93
CA PRO A 160 -21.86 10.82 10.67
C PRO A 160 -23.13 11.38 10.03
N GLU A 161 -24.06 10.51 9.65
CA GLU A 161 -25.43 10.94 9.36
C GLU A 161 -25.82 11.90 10.47
N ARG A 162 -25.89 13.20 10.16
CA ARG A 162 -26.60 14.15 11.01
C ARG A 162 -28.05 13.72 10.90
N ALA A 163 -28.42 12.71 11.70
CA ALA A 163 -29.79 12.41 12.02
C ALA A 163 -30.38 13.74 12.48
N GLY A 164 -31.26 14.30 11.65
CA GLY A 164 -31.99 15.51 11.92
C GLY A 164 -32.89 15.27 13.12
N THR A 165 -32.37 15.50 14.31
CA THR A 165 -33.15 15.73 15.52
C THR A 165 -32.52 16.91 16.23
N GLU A 166 -32.84 18.10 15.74
CA GLU A 166 -32.79 19.30 16.55
C GLU A 166 -33.91 19.20 17.61
N PRO A 167 -33.60 19.10 18.91
CA PRO A 167 -34.60 18.99 19.96
C PRO A 167 -35.31 20.33 20.28
N TRP A 168 -35.07 21.39 19.48
CA TRP A 168 -35.56 22.73 19.75
C TRP A 168 -36.66 23.23 18.79
N ALA A 169 -37.17 22.38 17.90
CA ALA A 169 -38.40 22.66 17.14
C ALA A 169 -39.64 22.59 18.04
N VAL A 170 -39.72 23.51 19.01
CA VAL A 170 -40.94 23.86 19.74
C VAL A 170 -41.87 24.51 18.73
N ARG A 171 -42.92 23.81 18.31
CA ARG A 171 -44.07 24.47 17.68
C ARG A 171 -44.79 25.26 18.75
N VAL A 172 -44.80 26.58 18.59
CA VAL A 172 -45.77 27.45 19.24
C VAL A 172 -46.93 27.59 18.25
N GLU A 173 -48.01 26.83 18.47
CA GLU A 173 -49.38 27.18 18.07
C GLU A 173 -50.33 26.73 19.18
#